data_AF-M6F9P3-F1
#
_entry.id   AF-M6F9P3-F1
#
_cell.length_a   1.000
_cell.length_b   1.000
_cell.length_c   1.000
_cell.angle_alpha   90.00
_cell.angle_beta   90.00
_cell.angle_gamma   90.00
#
_symmetry.space_group_name_H-M   'P 1'
#
loop_
_entity.id
_entity.type
_entity.pdbx_description
1 polymer ?
#
loop_
_entity_poly.entity_id
_entity_poly.type
_entity_poly.pdbx_seq_one_letter_code
_entity_poly.pdbx_strand_id
1 'polypeptide(L)'
;MLEYSIFFILPNLDLNQYCPPTEEIPILEPGTYTRYMSEGDTYIFDNRARLNGIYTGGSYEYFTFTIQENPGQEIKLTSPYCGSSSEEYEADDDSGLSGQLEVLNLDLKIPPLPQRRLGFFAKLKAVSGSGTITFTTPSAQNPPQ
;
A
#
# COMPACT_ATOMS: atom_id res chain seq x y z
N MET A 1 12.14 -18.57 17.53
CA MET A 1 13.00 -17.94 16.52
C MET A 1 12.24 -16.71 16.04
N LEU A 2 12.77 -15.50 16.24
CA LEU A 2 12.25 -14.33 15.52
C LEU A 2 12.81 -14.43 14.11
N GLU A 3 11.97 -14.85 13.16
CA GLU A 3 12.29 -14.70 11.74
C GLU A 3 12.30 -13.21 11.44
N TYR A 4 13.50 -12.64 11.31
CA TYR A 4 13.67 -11.33 10.72
C TYR A 4 13.43 -11.49 9.23
N SER A 5 12.16 -11.42 8.81
CA SER A 5 11.82 -11.24 7.41
C SER A 5 12.56 -10.01 6.91
N ILE A 6 13.47 -10.20 5.96
CA ILE A 6 14.23 -9.14 5.34
C ILE A 6 13.24 -8.35 4.48
N PHE A 7 12.64 -7.31 5.06
CA PHE A 7 11.83 -6.35 4.35
C PHE A 7 12.77 -5.35 3.66
N PHE A 8 12.85 -5.39 2.34
CA PHE A 8 13.59 -4.36 1.61
C PHE A 8 12.81 -3.04 1.69
N ILE A 9 13.48 -2.07 2.30
CA ILE A 9 13.11 -0.68 2.41
C ILE A 9 13.82 -0.01 1.24
N LEU A 10 13.08 0.56 0.29
CA LEU A 10 13.62 1.62 -0.56
C LEU A 10 13.05 2.95 -0.04
N PRO A 11 13.61 3.50 1.06
CA PRO A 11 13.29 4.87 1.41
C PRO A 11 13.86 5.74 0.28
N ASN A 12 13.07 6.67 -0.25
CA ASN A 12 13.38 7.43 -1.48
C ASN A 12 13.37 6.62 -2.78
N LEU A 13 12.16 6.21 -3.16
CA LEU A 13 11.86 5.85 -4.54
C LEU A 13 11.97 6.99 -5.56
N ASP A 14 12.29 8.20 -5.09
CA ASP A 14 12.14 9.44 -5.83
C ASP A 14 13.49 10.02 -6.27
N LEU A 15 14.16 9.34 -7.22
CA LEU A 15 15.31 9.91 -7.93
C LEU A 15 15.20 9.73 -9.46
N ASN A 16 14.00 9.88 -10.03
CA ASN A 16 13.69 9.87 -11.48
C ASN A 16 13.06 8.57 -12.06
N GLN A 17 12.63 7.63 -11.22
CA GLN A 17 11.84 6.46 -11.66
C GLN A 17 10.54 6.44 -10.89
N TYR A 18 9.45 6.91 -11.51
CA TYR A 18 8.14 7.09 -10.87
C TYR A 18 7.58 5.83 -10.17
N CYS A 19 8.17 4.64 -10.38
CA CYS A 19 8.03 3.43 -9.54
C CYS A 19 9.27 2.52 -9.72
N PRO A 20 9.61 1.65 -8.74
CA PRO A 20 10.73 0.71 -8.88
C PRO A 20 10.38 -0.38 -9.91
N PRO A 21 11.37 -1.17 -10.38
CA PRO A 21 11.11 -2.41 -11.11
C PRO A 21 10.13 -3.31 -10.35
N THR A 22 9.15 -3.92 -11.04
CA THR A 22 8.10 -4.74 -10.40
C THR A 22 8.69 -5.90 -9.60
N GLU A 23 9.79 -6.47 -10.09
CA GLU A 23 10.51 -7.58 -9.47
C GLU A 23 11.14 -7.22 -8.12
N GLU A 24 11.29 -5.91 -7.84
CA GLU A 24 11.85 -5.39 -6.59
C GLU A 24 10.76 -4.97 -5.58
N ILE A 25 9.48 -5.03 -5.96
CA ILE A 25 8.38 -4.69 -5.06
C ILE A 25 7.97 -5.93 -4.27
N PRO A 26 8.07 -5.89 -2.93
CA PRO A 26 7.73 -7.04 -2.11
C PRO A 26 6.23 -7.32 -2.16
N ILE A 27 5.89 -8.61 -2.25
CA ILE A 27 4.56 -9.11 -1.90
C ILE A 27 4.55 -9.28 -0.39
N LEU A 28 3.59 -8.67 0.28
CA LEU A 28 3.37 -8.90 1.71
C LEU A 28 2.39 -10.03 1.93
N GLU A 29 2.77 -11.00 2.77
CA GLU A 29 1.85 -12.01 3.27
C GLU A 29 0.64 -11.37 3.98
N PRO A 30 -0.51 -12.05 4.02
CA PRO A 30 -1.63 -11.56 4.81
C PRO A 30 -1.24 -11.55 6.28
N GLY A 31 -1.44 -10.43 6.95
CA GLY A 31 -1.14 -10.34 8.37
C GLY A 31 -0.99 -8.92 8.88
N THR A 32 -0.68 -8.83 10.16
CA THR A 32 -0.43 -7.56 10.85
C THR A 32 1.07 -7.33 10.98
N TYR A 33 1.48 -6.14 10.57
CA TYR A 33 2.87 -5.70 10.52
C TYR A 33 3.02 -4.44 11.35
N THR A 34 4.18 -4.30 11.99
CA THR A 34 4.51 -3.13 12.79
C THR A 34 5.79 -2.52 12.27
N ARG A 35 5.81 -1.20 12.08
CA ARG A 35 6.96 -0.51 11.48
C ARG A 35 7.10 0.91 11.97
N TYR A 36 8.33 1.34 12.25
CA TYR A 36 8.62 2.75 12.46
C TYR A 36 8.69 3.49 11.12
N MET A 37 8.01 4.63 11.04
CA MET A 37 8.04 5.55 9.91
C MET A 37 8.17 6.98 10.43
N SER A 38 8.95 7.81 9.74
CA SER A 38 9.07 9.26 9.96
C SER A 38 8.55 10.02 8.74
N GLU A 39 8.18 11.28 8.91
CA GLU A 39 7.77 12.17 7.81
C GLU A 39 8.67 12.02 6.57
N GLY A 40 8.04 11.78 5.42
CA GLY A 40 8.72 11.52 4.14
C GLY A 40 9.03 10.05 3.87
N ASP A 41 8.99 9.18 4.89
CA ASP A 41 9.16 7.74 4.68
C ASP A 41 8.01 7.18 3.84
N THR A 42 8.38 6.28 2.93
CA THR A 42 7.44 5.59 2.07
C THR A 42 7.72 4.11 2.06
N TYR A 43 6.67 3.32 1.88
CA TYR A 43 6.77 1.88 1.77
C TYR A 43 5.77 1.36 0.74
N ILE A 44 6.27 0.68 -0.29
CA ILE A 44 5.46 0.13 -1.38
C ILE A 44 5.45 -1.39 -1.33
N PHE A 45 4.30 -1.98 -1.58
CA PHE A 45 4.11 -3.43 -1.64
C PHE A 45 3.01 -3.81 -2.65
N ASP A 46 3.03 -5.07 -3.09
CA ASP A 46 2.05 -5.62 -4.03
C ASP A 46 1.07 -6.56 -3.31
N ASN A 47 -0.22 -6.23 -3.38
CA ASN A 47 -1.30 -7.03 -2.80
C ASN A 47 -2.05 -7.90 -3.83
N ARG A 48 -1.70 -7.81 -5.11
CA ARG A 48 -2.43 -8.51 -6.18
C ARG A 48 -2.21 -10.02 -6.17
N ALA A 49 -1.18 -10.51 -5.47
CA ALA A 49 -1.02 -11.94 -5.18
C ALA A 49 -2.20 -12.53 -4.39
N ARG A 50 -3.09 -11.69 -3.84
CA ARG A 50 -4.30 -12.08 -3.10
C ARG A 50 -5.56 -12.15 -3.96
N LEU A 51 -5.45 -11.85 -5.25
CA LEU A 51 -6.56 -11.99 -6.19
C LEU A 51 -6.93 -13.47 -6.33
N ASN A 52 -7.97 -13.89 -5.60
CA ASN A 52 -8.50 -15.24 -5.62
C ASN A 52 -9.83 -15.22 -6.39
N GLY A 53 -9.77 -15.44 -7.70
CA GLY A 53 -10.98 -15.48 -8.54
C GLY A 53 -10.70 -15.49 -10.03
N ILE A 54 -11.69 -15.91 -10.81
CA ILE A 54 -11.73 -15.67 -12.25
C ILE A 54 -12.02 -14.18 -12.43
N TYR A 55 -11.26 -13.51 -13.30
CA TYR A 55 -11.50 -12.11 -13.72
C TYR A 55 -13.00 -11.82 -13.82
N THR A 56 -13.50 -10.97 -12.92
CA THR A 56 -14.93 -10.67 -12.74
C THR A 56 -15.45 -9.64 -13.75
N GLY A 57 -14.58 -9.09 -14.61
CA GLY A 57 -14.92 -8.05 -15.57
C GLY A 57 -14.55 -6.63 -15.14
N GLY A 58 -14.16 -6.41 -13.88
CA GLY A 58 -13.70 -5.12 -13.37
C GLY A 58 -12.29 -4.76 -13.85
N SER A 59 -12.01 -3.47 -14.02
CA SER A 59 -10.65 -2.96 -14.28
C SER A 59 -9.80 -2.83 -13.00
N TYR A 60 -10.40 -3.10 -11.83
CA TYR A 60 -9.81 -3.06 -10.50
C TYR A 60 -10.57 -4.00 -9.54
N GLU A 61 -9.95 -4.36 -8.42
CA GLU A 61 -10.60 -4.98 -7.24
C GLU A 61 -10.32 -4.14 -5.99
N TYR A 62 -11.25 -4.11 -5.03
CA TYR A 62 -11.04 -3.44 -3.75
C TYR A 62 -10.36 -4.34 -2.73
N PHE A 63 -9.54 -3.73 -1.89
CA PHE A 63 -8.87 -4.36 -0.76
C PHE A 63 -9.07 -3.51 0.50
N THR A 64 -9.62 -4.13 1.54
CA THR A 64 -9.72 -3.48 2.85
C THR A 64 -8.45 -3.68 3.67
N PHE A 65 -7.83 -2.57 4.06
CA PHE A 65 -6.67 -2.50 4.94
C PHE A 65 -7.08 -1.98 6.31
N THR A 66 -6.22 -2.20 7.29
CA THR A 66 -6.36 -1.54 8.59
C THR A 66 -5.05 -0.90 8.98
N ILE A 67 -5.07 0.35 9.41
CA ILE A 67 -3.89 1.10 9.85
C ILE A 67 -4.15 1.65 11.25
N GLN A 68 -3.14 1.60 12.10
CA GLN A 68 -3.12 2.29 13.38
C GLN A 68 -1.79 3.02 13.51
N GLU A 69 -1.88 4.33 13.58
CA GLU A 69 -0.72 5.21 13.64
C GLU A 69 -0.38 5.60 15.07
N ASN A 70 0.77 6.25 15.29
CA ASN A 70 1.00 6.90 16.57
C ASN A 70 0.23 8.22 16.68
N PRO A 71 -0.17 8.64 17.89
CA PRO A 71 -0.70 9.98 18.11
C PRO A 71 0.27 11.07 17.61
N GLY A 72 -0.24 12.02 16.82
CA GLY A 72 0.56 13.08 16.20
C GLY A 72 1.37 12.63 14.97
N GLN A 73 1.12 11.44 14.44
CA GLN A 73 1.58 10.98 13.15
C GLN A 73 0.40 10.97 12.16
N GLU A 74 0.72 11.08 10.86
CA GLU A 74 -0.23 10.92 9.75
C GLU A 74 0.37 9.96 8.71
N ILE A 75 -0.31 8.86 8.39
CA ILE A 75 0.04 7.89 7.34
C ILE A 75 -1.08 7.79 6.32
N LYS A 76 -0.74 8.05 5.06
CA LYS A 76 -1.66 7.79 3.96
C LYS A 76 -1.39 6.43 3.33
N LEU A 77 -2.47 5.69 3.09
CA LEU A 77 -2.48 4.58 2.15
C LEU A 77 -2.85 5.11 0.77
N THR A 78 -1.94 4.98 -0.19
CA THR A 78 -2.13 5.44 -1.57
C THR A 78 -1.77 4.34 -2.57
N SER A 79 -2.04 4.58 -3.83
CA SER A 79 -1.58 3.74 -4.93
C SER A 79 -1.04 4.60 -6.09
N PRO A 80 0.20 4.39 -6.53
CA PRO A 80 0.87 5.27 -7.48
C PRO A 80 0.48 5.00 -8.95
N TYR A 81 0.63 6.03 -9.77
CA TYR A 81 0.36 5.97 -11.21
C TYR A 81 1.48 5.29 -12.02
N CYS A 82 2.67 5.11 -11.42
CA CYS A 82 3.86 4.44 -11.96
C CYS A 82 4.16 4.67 -13.46
N GLY A 83 5.22 5.43 -13.74
CA GLY A 83 5.95 5.41 -15.02
C GLY A 83 6.12 6.78 -15.67
N SER A 84 5.11 7.64 -15.63
CA SER A 84 5.19 8.99 -16.24
C SER A 84 4.64 10.11 -15.36
N SER A 85 4.21 9.79 -14.14
CA SER A 85 3.55 10.72 -13.24
C SER A 85 3.89 10.37 -11.80
N SER A 86 4.07 11.39 -10.97
CA SER A 86 4.15 11.29 -9.51
C SER A 86 2.76 11.31 -8.86
N GLU A 87 1.68 11.26 -9.65
CA GLU A 87 0.32 11.16 -9.14
C GLU A 87 0.10 9.84 -8.40
N GLU A 88 -0.74 9.92 -7.38
CA GLU A 88 -1.21 8.83 -6.55
C GLU A 88 -2.69 9.08 -6.28
N TYR A 89 -3.48 8.02 -6.12
CA TYR A 89 -4.82 8.14 -5.54
C TYR A 89 -4.80 7.57 -4.12
N GLU A 90 -5.59 8.19 -3.26
CA GLU A 90 -5.68 7.85 -1.84
C GLU A 90 -6.71 6.72 -1.64
N ALA A 91 -6.52 5.93 -0.60
CA ALA A 91 -7.54 5.00 -0.15
C ALA A 91 -8.76 5.76 0.37
N ASP A 92 -9.94 5.18 0.18
CA ASP A 92 -11.18 5.68 0.78
C ASP A 92 -11.20 5.40 2.30
N ASP A 93 -12.06 6.13 3.00
CA ASP A 93 -12.37 5.98 4.44
C ASP A 93 -11.21 6.32 5.39
N ASP A 94 -10.20 7.05 4.91
CA ASP A 94 -9.18 7.70 5.76
C ASP A 94 -9.84 8.78 6.63
N SER A 95 -9.64 8.67 7.95
CA SER A 95 -10.28 9.56 8.92
C SER A 95 -9.49 10.85 9.15
N GLY A 96 -8.19 10.86 8.82
CA GLY A 96 -7.24 11.92 9.15
C GLY A 96 -7.06 12.15 10.67
N LEU A 97 -7.45 11.17 11.50
CA LEU A 97 -7.37 11.26 12.96
C LEU A 97 -6.21 10.41 13.48
N SER A 98 -5.09 11.08 13.80
CA SER A 98 -3.90 10.42 14.34
C SER A 98 -4.20 9.53 15.55
N GLY A 99 -3.55 8.36 15.61
CA GLY A 99 -3.65 7.45 16.76
C GLY A 99 -4.87 6.53 16.78
N GLN A 100 -5.81 6.68 15.84
CA GLN A 100 -6.98 5.81 15.73
C GLN A 100 -6.72 4.60 14.83
N LEU A 101 -7.55 3.57 15.01
CA LEU A 101 -7.62 2.46 14.08
C LEU A 101 -8.49 2.86 12.91
N GLU A 102 -7.93 2.82 11.71
CA GLU A 102 -8.60 3.18 10.47
C GLU A 102 -8.80 1.95 9.61
N VAL A 103 -9.96 1.86 8.97
CA VAL A 103 -10.30 0.77 8.04
C VAL A 103 -10.44 1.40 6.66
N LEU A 104 -9.45 1.16 5.82
CA LEU A 104 -9.27 1.87 4.55
C LEU A 104 -9.59 0.94 3.39
N ASN A 105 -10.23 1.47 2.34
CA ASN A 105 -10.49 0.73 1.11
C ASN A 105 -9.62 1.26 -0.03
N LEU A 106 -8.85 0.40 -0.67
CA LEU A 106 -8.01 0.76 -1.81
C LEU A 106 -8.37 -0.13 -2.99
N ASP A 107 -8.75 0.48 -4.12
CA ASP A 107 -8.87 -0.25 -5.38
C ASP A 107 -7.49 -0.49 -5.99
N LEU A 108 -7.24 -1.69 -6.49
CA LEU A 108 -6.03 -2.02 -7.23
C LEU A 108 -6.40 -2.59 -8.59
N LYS A 109 -5.76 -2.08 -9.65
CA LYS A 109 -6.02 -2.51 -11.02
C LYS A 109 -5.55 -3.93 -11.29
N ILE A 110 -6.35 -4.67 -12.04
CA ILE A 110 -6.12 -6.07 -12.41
C ILE A 110 -5.42 -6.14 -13.78
N PRO A 111 -4.40 -7.00 -13.99
CA PRO A 111 -3.84 -7.30 -15.32
C PRO A 111 -4.90 -7.82 -16.33
N PRO A 112 -4.68 -7.76 -17.68
CA PRO A 112 -3.41 -7.64 -18.40
C PRO A 112 -2.94 -6.21 -18.72
N LEU A 113 -1.63 -6.09 -18.95
CA LEU A 113 -0.76 -4.92 -18.74
C LEU A 113 -0.75 -3.91 -19.91
N PRO A 114 -1.08 -2.62 -19.70
CA PRO A 114 -0.31 -1.54 -20.32
C PRO A 114 1.04 -1.38 -19.58
N GLN A 115 2.07 -0.82 -20.25
CA GLN A 115 3.38 -0.48 -19.62
C GLN A 115 3.25 0.44 -18.39
N ARG A 116 2.11 1.10 -18.24
CA ARG A 116 1.81 2.03 -17.14
C ARG A 116 1.16 1.25 -16.01
N ARG A 117 1.89 1.07 -14.90
CA ARG A 117 1.49 0.29 -13.72
C ARG A 117 0.65 1.14 -12.77
N LEU A 118 -0.36 1.81 -13.35
CA LEU A 118 -1.28 2.67 -12.63
C LEU A 118 -2.15 1.83 -11.69
N GLY A 119 -2.09 2.12 -10.40
CA GLY A 119 -3.02 1.52 -9.46
C GLY A 119 -2.66 0.10 -9.05
N PHE A 120 -1.39 -0.30 -9.20
CA PHE A 120 -0.98 -1.70 -9.08
C PHE A 120 -0.43 -2.06 -7.70
N PHE A 121 0.06 -1.06 -6.97
CA PHE A 121 0.79 -1.27 -5.74
C PHE A 121 0.16 -0.42 -4.64
N ALA A 122 0.15 -0.95 -3.43
CA ALA A 122 -0.19 -0.16 -2.28
C ALA A 122 1.06 0.55 -1.77
N LYS A 123 0.90 1.78 -1.30
CA LYS A 123 1.96 2.62 -0.75
C LYS A 123 1.50 3.20 0.58
N LEU A 124 2.28 2.96 1.64
CA LEU A 124 2.19 3.73 2.86
C LEU A 124 3.11 4.94 2.74
N LYS A 125 2.63 6.11 3.14
CA LYS A 125 3.40 7.35 3.16
C LYS A 125 3.19 8.05 4.50
N ALA A 126 4.27 8.27 5.23
CA ALA A 126 4.24 9.15 6.39
C ALA A 126 4.22 10.60 5.94
N VAL A 127 3.07 11.26 6.08
CA VAL A 127 2.85 12.64 5.65
C VAL A 127 3.34 13.64 6.69
N SER A 128 3.18 13.33 7.97
CA SER A 128 3.71 14.16 9.06
C SER A 128 3.98 13.33 10.32
N GLY A 129 4.81 13.88 11.21
CA GLY A 129 5.15 13.24 12.47
C GLY A 129 6.08 12.02 12.31
N SER A 130 6.26 11.27 13.40
CA SER A 130 7.07 10.05 13.39
C SER A 130 6.63 9.09 14.47
N GLY A 131 6.73 7.80 14.19
CA GLY A 131 6.29 6.78 15.12
C GLY A 131 6.19 5.39 14.51
N THR A 132 6.01 4.42 15.40
CA THR A 132 5.63 3.06 15.07
C THR A 132 4.16 2.98 14.66
N ILE A 133 3.90 2.49 13.46
CA ILE A 133 2.58 2.23 12.93
C ILE A 133 2.32 0.71 12.95
N THR A 134 1.06 0.33 13.04
CA THR A 134 0.61 -1.05 12.82
C THR A 134 -0.29 -1.05 11.59
N PHE A 135 -0.06 -1.97 10.65
CA PHE A 135 -0.90 -2.08 9.47
C PHE A 135 -1.22 -3.55 9.18
N THR A 136 -2.42 -3.82 8.68
CA THR A 136 -2.89 -5.16 8.37
C THR A 136 -3.21 -5.27 6.89
N THR A 137 -2.62 -6.27 6.23
CA THR A 137 -2.88 -6.59 4.82
C THR A 137 -3.98 -7.66 4.73
N PRO A 138 -4.93 -7.51 3.79
CA PRO A 138 -6.00 -8.49 3.61
C PRO A 138 -5.50 -9.79 2.98
N SER A 139 -6.20 -10.89 3.28
CA SER A 139 -5.91 -12.21 2.71
C SER A 139 -6.50 -12.46 1.33
N ALA A 140 -7.48 -11.65 0.93
CA ALA A 140 -8.17 -11.71 -0.37
C ALA A 140 -8.70 -10.31 -0.73
N GLN A 141 -9.11 -10.12 -1.98
CA GLN A 141 -9.91 -8.97 -2.37
C GLN A 141 -11.28 -8.96 -1.67
N ASN A 142 -11.91 -7.79 -1.61
CA ASN A 142 -13.26 -7.63 -1.07
C ASN A 142 -14.28 -8.40 -1.93
N PRO A 143 -15.36 -8.92 -1.34
CA PRO A 143 -16.43 -9.56 -2.11
C PRO A 143 -17.04 -8.59 -3.14
N PRO A 144 -17.52 -9.09 -4.30
CA PRO A 144 -18.31 -8.29 -5.23
C PRO A 144 -19.52 -7.68 -4.51
N GLN A 145 -19.79 -6.40 -4.78
CA GLN A 145 -20.98 -5.69 -4.27
C GLN A 145 -22.21 -5.96 -5.13
#